data_AF-A0A8T8HUX8-F1
#
_entry.id   AF-A0A8T8HUX8-F1
#
_cell.length_a   1.000
_cell.length_b   1.000
_cell.length_c   1.000
_cell.angle_alpha   90.00
_cell.angle_beta   90.00
_cell.angle_gamma   90.00
#
_symmetry.space_group_name_H-M   'P 1'
#
loop_
_entity.id
_entity.type
_entity.pdbx_description
1 polymer ?
#
loop_
_entity_poly.entity_id
_entity_poly.type
_entity_poly.pdbx_seq_one_letter_code
_entity_poly.pdbx_strand_id
1 'polypeptide(L)'
;MTNLSWPQRTTLALGALLLLWSLADVAADREPLALLHSITGLAVLAAVSRVRTARFVGTLLGVVFLVVFAYAGGDPGGPLDAGALGNGVHLLIGFTSVAIALSCVWCEQRARASHRRRARRLP
;
A
#
# COMPACT_ATOMS: atom_id res chain seq x y z
N MET A 1 -2.41 7.62 19.52
CA MET A 1 -2.09 6.67 18.42
C MET A 1 -1.42 5.37 18.92
N THR A 2 -1.56 5.01 20.20
CA THR A 2 -0.68 4.03 20.88
C THR A 2 -1.04 2.55 20.66
N ASN A 3 -2.06 2.20 19.86
CA ASN A 3 -2.51 0.81 19.69
C ASN A 3 -2.70 0.35 18.23
N LEU A 4 -1.99 0.94 17.26
CA LEU A 4 -2.00 0.40 15.89
C LEU A 4 -1.11 -0.85 15.78
N SER A 5 -1.65 -1.91 15.19
CA SER A 5 -0.85 -3.08 14.81
C SER A 5 0.25 -2.66 13.83
N TRP A 6 1.34 -3.42 13.76
CA TRP A 6 2.44 -3.11 12.84
C TRP A 6 1.98 -2.95 11.38
N PRO A 7 1.12 -3.81 10.81
CA PRO A 7 0.61 -3.62 9.45
C PRO A 7 -0.15 -2.30 9.26
N GLN A 8 -0.92 -1.86 10.26
CA GLN A 8 -1.65 -0.60 10.20
C GLN A 8 -0.72 0.61 10.26
N ARG A 9 0.38 0.53 11.04
CA ARG A 9 1.42 1.56 11.06
C ARG A 9 2.11 1.67 9.70
N THR A 10 2.45 0.55 9.08
CA THR A 10 3.03 0.53 7.73
C THR A 10 2.06 1.06 6.69
N THR A 11 0.78 0.71 6.79
CA THR A 11 -0.29 1.24 5.93
C THR A 11 -0.39 2.77 6.08
N LEU A 12 -0.42 3.28 7.31
CA LEU A 12 -0.46 4.72 7.57
C LEU A 12 0.76 5.44 6.97
N ALA A 13 1.96 4.90 7.20
CA ALA A 13 3.20 5.46 6.68
C ALA A 13 3.23 5.47 5.15
N LEU A 14 2.84 4.36 4.51
CA LEU A 14 2.77 4.26 3.06
C LEU A 14 1.77 5.26 2.47
N GLY A 15 0.57 5.35 3.06
CA GLY A 15 -0.45 6.29 2.59
C GLY A 15 -0.02 7.75 2.71
N ALA A 16 0.60 8.11 3.83
CA ALA A 16 1.17 9.45 4.02
C ALA A 16 2.31 9.74 3.05
N LEU A 17 3.21 8.77 2.83
CA LEU A 17 4.31 8.89 1.88
C LEU A 17 3.80 9.13 0.46
N LEU A 18 2.78 8.39 0.02
CA LEU A 18 2.17 8.55 -1.31
C LEU A 18 1.55 9.94 -1.49
N LEU A 19 0.88 10.46 -0.45
CA LEU A 19 0.36 11.83 -0.49
C LEU A 19 1.49 12.86 -0.59
N LEU A 20 2.55 12.72 0.21
CA LEU A 20 3.70 13.63 0.13
C LEU A 20 4.38 13.54 -1.25
N TRP A 21 4.49 12.34 -1.81
CA TRP A 21 5.04 12.12 -3.13
C TRP A 21 4.18 12.78 -4.22
N SER A 22 2.85 12.73 -4.10
CA SER A 22 1.94 13.40 -5.02
C SER A 22 2.16 14.92 -5.08
N LEU A 23 2.55 15.54 -3.96
CA LEU A 23 2.89 16.97 -3.93
C LEU A 23 4.19 17.25 -4.69
N ALA A 24 5.16 16.34 -4.62
CA ALA A 24 6.39 16.43 -5.39
C ALA A 24 6.12 16.27 -6.90
N ASP A 25 5.19 15.39 -7.30
CA ASP A 25 4.77 15.26 -8.69
C ASP A 25 4.09 16.52 -9.21
N VAL A 26 3.21 17.14 -8.41
CA VAL A 26 2.60 18.45 -8.75
C VAL A 26 3.69 19.51 -8.93
N ALA A 27 4.66 19.58 -8.01
CA ALA A 27 5.77 20.53 -8.12
C ALA A 27 6.67 20.28 -9.33
N ALA A 28 6.69 19.05 -9.83
CA ALA A 28 7.44 18.65 -11.03
C ALA A 28 6.61 18.67 -12.32
N ASP A 29 5.38 19.19 -12.28
CA ASP A 29 4.43 19.25 -13.41
C ASP A 29 4.09 17.86 -14.01
N ARG A 30 3.98 16.85 -13.15
CA ARG A 30 3.67 15.46 -13.51
C ARG A 30 2.24 15.09 -13.11
N GLU A 31 1.26 15.74 -13.74
CA GLU A 31 -0.15 15.60 -13.39
C GLU A 31 -0.65 14.13 -13.30
N PRO A 32 -0.34 13.23 -14.26
CA PRO A 32 -0.82 11.84 -14.18
C PRO A 32 -0.28 11.07 -12.97
N LEU A 33 1.00 11.30 -12.63
CA LEU A 33 1.64 10.68 -11.47
C LEU A 33 1.11 11.27 -10.17
N ALA A 34 0.88 12.59 -10.12
CA ALA A 34 0.26 13.25 -8.97
C ALA A 34 -1.13 12.66 -8.68
N LEU A 35 -1.95 12.45 -9.71
CA LEU A 35 -3.26 11.81 -9.57
C LEU A 35 -3.16 10.36 -9.10
N LEU A 36 -2.23 9.59 -9.68
CA LEU A 36 -2.00 8.20 -9.26
C LEU A 36 -1.61 8.13 -7.78
N HIS A 37 -0.60 8.88 -7.34
CA HIS A 37 -0.10 8.81 -5.97
C HIS A 37 -1.10 9.40 -4.96
N SER A 38 -1.86 10.43 -5.32
CA SER A 38 -2.88 10.99 -4.44
C SER A 38 -4.06 10.03 -4.23
N ILE A 39 -4.61 9.46 -5.31
CA ILE A 39 -5.74 8.50 -5.22
C ILE A 39 -5.31 7.25 -4.43
N THR A 40 -4.15 6.68 -4.76
CA THR A 40 -3.65 5.50 -4.07
C THR A 40 -3.31 5.79 -2.61
N GLY A 41 -2.69 6.94 -2.31
CA GLY A 41 -2.42 7.39 -0.94
C GLY A 41 -3.69 7.53 -0.10
N LEU A 42 -4.74 8.17 -0.63
CA LEU A 42 -6.04 8.28 0.04
C LEU A 42 -6.68 6.91 0.27
N ALA A 43 -6.64 6.01 -0.72
CA ALA A 43 -7.17 4.66 -0.59
C ALA A 43 -6.46 3.86 0.52
N VAL A 44 -5.13 3.98 0.61
CA VAL A 44 -4.33 3.36 1.68
C VAL A 44 -4.71 3.94 3.04
N LEU A 45 -4.79 5.27 3.17
CA LEU A 45 -5.13 5.92 4.44
C LEU A 45 -6.53 5.55 4.92
N ALA A 46 -7.51 5.50 4.02
CA ALA A 46 -8.88 5.07 4.33
C ALA A 46 -8.92 3.63 4.88
N ALA A 47 -7.98 2.78 4.46
CA ALA A 47 -7.91 1.38 4.85
C ALA A 47 -7.26 1.12 6.22
N VAL A 48 -6.56 2.11 6.80
CA VAL A 48 -5.77 1.95 8.05
C VAL A 48 -6.58 1.37 9.20
N SER A 49 -7.85 1.76 9.33
CA SER A 49 -8.69 1.38 10.48
C SER A 49 -9.09 -0.09 10.49
N ARG A 50 -9.08 -0.78 9.34
CA ARG A 50 -9.59 -2.15 9.20
C ARG A 50 -8.57 -3.05 8.52
N VAL A 51 -7.95 -3.96 9.28
CA VAL A 51 -6.96 -4.95 8.78
C VAL A 51 -7.46 -5.70 7.55
N ARG A 52 -8.73 -6.11 7.52
CA ARG A 52 -9.33 -6.79 6.36
C ARG A 52 -9.40 -5.89 5.12
N THR A 53 -9.66 -4.60 5.29
CA THR A 53 -9.70 -3.62 4.19
C THR A 53 -8.29 -3.33 3.71
N ALA A 54 -7.35 -3.09 4.63
CA ALA A 54 -5.93 -2.92 4.33
C ALA A 54 -5.35 -4.10 3.56
N ARG A 55 -5.78 -5.32 3.84
CA ARG A 55 -5.41 -6.52 3.05
C ARG A 55 -5.83 -6.40 1.58
N PHE A 56 -7.09 -6.08 1.32
CA PHE A 56 -7.61 -5.99 -0.05
C PHE A 56 -6.98 -4.81 -0.80
N VAL A 57 -6.87 -3.66 -0.15
CA VAL A 57 -6.23 -2.47 -0.72
C VAL A 57 -4.76 -2.73 -1.00
N GLY A 58 -4.01 -3.33 -0.08
CA GLY A 58 -2.61 -3.70 -0.32
C GLY A 58 -2.43 -4.71 -1.45
N THR A 59 -3.35 -5.66 -1.60
CA THR A 59 -3.32 -6.61 -2.73
C THR A 59 -3.55 -5.88 -4.06
N LEU A 60 -4.60 -5.05 -4.12
CA LEU A 60 -4.94 -4.27 -5.32
C LEU A 60 -3.79 -3.33 -5.71
N LEU A 61 -3.24 -2.58 -4.75
CA LEU A 61 -2.15 -1.65 -5.01
C LEU A 61 -0.84 -2.35 -5.36
N GLY A 62 -0.61 -3.53 -4.81
CA GLY A 62 0.48 -4.40 -5.26
C GLY A 62 0.40 -4.64 -6.77
N VAL A 63 -0.78 -5.03 -7.27
CA VAL A 63 -1.01 -5.23 -8.71
C VAL A 63 -0.88 -3.92 -9.48
N VAL A 64 -1.53 -2.84 -9.03
CA VAL A 64 -1.50 -1.54 -9.71
C VAL A 64 -0.06 -1.04 -9.90
N PHE A 65 0.75 -1.02 -8.85
CA PHE A 65 2.12 -0.48 -8.95
C PHE A 65 3.09 -1.42 -9.69
N LEU A 66 2.84 -2.73 -9.72
CA LEU A 66 3.56 -3.64 -10.60
C LEU A 66 3.23 -3.38 -12.09
N VAL A 67 1.95 -3.13 -12.40
CA VAL A 67 1.51 -2.77 -13.75
C VAL A 67 2.08 -1.41 -14.16
N VAL A 68 2.01 -0.40 -13.28
CA VAL A 68 2.61 0.92 -13.52
C VAL A 68 4.10 0.80 -13.81
N PHE A 69 4.84 0.03 -13.01
CA PHE A 69 6.26 -0.23 -13.24
C PHE A 69 6.52 -0.90 -14.62
N ALA A 70 5.74 -1.92 -14.96
CA ALA A 70 5.89 -2.62 -16.23
C ALA A 70 5.60 -1.70 -17.44
N TYR A 71 4.56 -0.87 -17.36
CA TYR A 71 4.24 0.12 -18.40
C TYR A 71 5.30 1.20 -18.49
N ALA A 72 5.75 1.76 -17.37
CA ALA A 72 6.79 2.78 -17.35
C ALA A 72 8.12 2.29 -17.95
N GLY A 73 8.44 1.00 -17.79
CA GLY A 73 9.60 0.39 -18.45
C GLY A 73 9.41 0.13 -19.95
N GLY A 74 8.15 -0.01 -20.40
CA GLY A 74 7.80 -0.26 -21.82
C GLY A 74 7.52 1.00 -22.63
N ASP A 75 7.24 2.14 -21.98
CA ASP A 75 6.89 3.42 -22.60
C ASP A 75 7.68 4.60 -21.97
N PRO A 76 9.01 4.70 -22.22
CA PRO A 76 9.81 5.78 -21.68
C PRO A 76 9.35 7.16 -22.16
N GLY A 77 9.22 8.12 -21.24
CA GLY A 77 8.62 9.43 -21.49
C GLY A 77 7.10 9.45 -21.52
N GLY A 78 6.45 8.30 -21.35
CA GLY A 78 5.00 8.18 -21.23
C GLY A 78 4.44 8.75 -19.93
N PRO A 79 3.11 8.85 -19.80
CA PRO A 79 2.44 9.50 -18.66
C PRO A 79 2.70 8.82 -17.31
N LEU A 80 3.11 7.54 -17.31
CA LEU A 80 3.43 6.77 -16.11
C LEU A 80 4.94 6.66 -15.85
N ASP A 81 5.79 7.18 -16.73
CA ASP A 81 7.24 7.12 -16.56
C ASP A 81 7.71 8.21 -15.58
N ALA A 82 8.23 7.78 -14.44
CA ALA A 82 8.81 8.63 -13.42
C ALA A 82 10.35 8.71 -13.51
N GLY A 83 10.94 8.17 -14.60
CA GLY A 83 12.36 7.95 -14.77
C GLY A 83 12.87 6.75 -13.97
N ALA A 84 14.13 6.35 -14.18
CA ALA A 84 14.68 5.11 -13.63
C ALA A 84 14.51 4.97 -12.10
N LEU A 85 14.78 6.04 -11.34
CA LEU A 85 14.61 6.05 -9.88
C LEU A 85 13.14 6.00 -9.48
N GLY A 86 12.27 6.78 -10.12
CA GLY A 86 10.83 6.80 -9.81
C GLY A 86 10.15 5.47 -10.12
N ASN A 87 10.51 4.84 -11.23
CA ASN A 87 10.00 3.52 -11.61
C ASN A 87 10.49 2.45 -10.62
N GLY A 88 11.75 2.52 -10.19
CA GLY A 88 12.25 1.68 -9.09
C GLY A 88 11.44 1.85 -7.80
N VAL A 89 11.03 3.08 -7.49
CA VAL A 89 10.15 3.38 -6.35
C VAL A 89 8.74 2.78 -6.55
N HIS A 90 8.16 2.84 -7.75
CA HIS A 90 6.88 2.15 -8.05
C HIS A 90 6.96 0.65 -7.76
N LEU A 91 8.03 -0.01 -8.20
CA LEU A 91 8.24 -1.43 -7.91
C LEU A 91 8.30 -1.70 -6.39
N LEU A 92 9.04 -0.86 -5.64
CA LEU A 92 9.14 -0.95 -4.19
C LEU A 92 7.78 -0.75 -3.50
N ILE A 93 6.97 0.21 -3.97
CA ILE A 93 5.61 0.45 -3.46
C ILE A 93 4.73 -0.77 -3.73
N GLY A 94 4.84 -1.39 -4.91
CA GLY A 94 4.14 -2.63 -5.26
C GLY A 94 4.44 -3.75 -4.27
N PHE A 95 5.73 -4.05 -4.04
CA PHE A 95 6.13 -5.08 -3.07
C PHE A 95 5.75 -4.73 -1.63
N THR A 96 5.86 -3.46 -1.23
CA THR A 96 5.43 -2.99 0.09
C THR A 96 3.94 -3.25 0.30
N SER A 97 3.12 -3.00 -0.72
CA SER A 97 1.67 -3.22 -0.69
C SER A 97 1.33 -4.72 -0.53
N VAL A 98 2.05 -5.60 -1.24
CA VAL A 98 1.94 -7.06 -1.09
C VAL A 98 2.36 -7.50 0.31
N ALA A 99 3.47 -6.99 0.84
CA ALA A 99 3.95 -7.31 2.18
C ALA A 99 2.95 -6.89 3.27
N ILE A 100 2.31 -5.72 3.12
CA ILE A 100 1.21 -5.29 4.00
C ILE A 100 0.05 -6.28 3.92
N ALA A 101 -0.37 -6.67 2.72
CA ALA A 101 -1.48 -7.61 2.55
C ALA A 101 -1.21 -8.97 3.21
N LEU A 102 -0.01 -9.54 3.02
CA LEU A 102 0.41 -10.79 3.68
C LEU A 102 0.46 -10.64 5.21
N SER A 103 0.94 -9.51 5.70
CA SER A 103 0.99 -9.23 7.13
C SER A 103 -0.41 -9.11 7.74
N CYS A 104 -1.36 -8.52 7.01
CA CYS A 104 -2.78 -8.51 7.42
C CYS A 104 -3.36 -9.93 7.50
N VAL A 105 -3.06 -10.81 6.53
CA VAL A 105 -3.48 -12.22 6.57
C VAL A 105 -2.93 -12.93 7.81
N TRP A 106 -1.65 -12.73 8.11
CA TRP A 106 -1.03 -13.29 9.32
C TRP A 106 -1.78 -12.82 10.56
N CYS A 107 -1.98 -11.51 10.73
CA CYS A 107 -2.69 -10.96 11.89
C CYS A 107 -4.10 -11.57 12.05
N GLU A 108 -4.86 -11.72 10.95
CA GLU A 108 -6.17 -12.38 11.00
C GLU A 108 -6.08 -13.86 11.43
N GLN A 109 -5.13 -14.62 10.88
CA GLN A 109 -4.93 -16.03 11.24
C GLN A 109 -4.55 -16.18 12.73
N ARG A 110 -3.66 -15.32 13.23
CA ARG A 110 -3.21 -15.33 14.63
C ARG A 110 -4.36 -15.01 15.58
N ALA A 111 -5.20 -14.02 15.26
CA ALA A 111 -6.39 -13.69 16.04
C ALA A 111 -7.39 -14.85 16.08
N ARG A 112 -7.67 -15.50 14.93
CA ARG A 112 -8.55 -16.67 14.88
C ARG A 112 -8.00 -17.83 15.72
N ALA A 113 -6.69 -18.08 15.69
CA ALA A 113 -6.04 -19.11 16.48
C ALA A 113 -6.14 -18.83 18.00
N SER A 114 -5.96 -17.57 18.44
CA SER A 114 -6.12 -17.21 19.86
C SER A 114 -7.57 -17.38 20.32
N HIS A 115 -8.56 -17.01 19.50
CA HIS A 115 -9.97 -17.24 19.82
C HIS A 115 -10.31 -18.72 19.97
N ARG A 116 -9.84 -19.57 19.05
CA ARG A 116 -10.01 -21.03 19.14
C ARG A 116 -9.37 -21.63 20.40
N ARG A 117 -8.17 -21.18 20.76
CA ARG A 117 -7.49 -21.61 22.00
C ARG A 117 -8.25 -21.20 23.26
N ARG A 118 -8.83 -19.99 23.28
CA ARG A 118 -9.65 -19.51 24.40
C ARG A 118 -10.96 -20.29 24.53
N ALA A 119 -11.64 -20.55 23.41
CA ALA A 119 -12.87 -21.34 23.40
C ALA A 119 -12.66 -22.77 23.94
N ARG A 120 -11.53 -23.41 23.61
CA ARG A 120 -11.16 -24.74 24.15
C ARG A 120 -10.82 -24.77 25.65
N ARG A 121 -10.60 -23.62 26.28
CA ARG A 121 -10.26 -23.51 27.71
C ARG A 121 -11.46 -23.18 28.60
N LEU A 122 -12.62 -22.89 28.01
CA LEU A 122 -13.85 -22.70 28.75
C LEU A 122 -14.49 -24.08 28.99
N PRO A 123 -14.84 -24.42 30.25
CA PRO A 123 -15.46 -25.70 30.60
C PRO A 123 -16.84 -25.88 29.98
#